data_AF-A0A068VM31-F1
#
_entry.id   AF-A0A068VM31-F1
#
_cell.length_a   1.000
_cell.length_b   1.000
_cell.length_c   1.000
_cell.angle_alpha   90.00
_cell.angle_beta   90.00
_cell.angle_gamma   90.00
#
_symmetry.space_group_name_H-M   'P 1'
#
loop_
_entity.id
_entity.type
_entity.pdbx_description
1 polymer ?
#
loop_
_entity_poly.entity_id
_entity_poly.type
_entity_poly.pdbx_seq_one_letter_code
_entity_poly.pdbx_strand_id
1 'polypeptide(L)'
;QRLFSSITTPVYGLLQVNSPSSEPLMTPVGGKLSWQSYTDETPSADDSDVLVMNGLWEQLNVTRDSSDYLWYLTDVNIASNEGFLKSGQDPLFTVMSAGHALHVFINGQLSGTVYGSLDNPKLTYSSNVKLRAGVNKISLLSVAVGLANVGVHFETWNTGVLGPITLKGLNEGTRDLTKQRWTYKVGLKGEAQSLHTVTGSASVEWAEGSLLANKQPLTWYKTTFDAPPGNDPIALDMGSMGKGEVWVNGQSIGRHWPAYIANGNCGGCNYAGTFSEKKCQMYCGKPSQRWYHIPRSWLQPSGNLLVVFEEWGGDSTWLYLVKRTR
;
A
#
# COMPACT_ATOMS: atom_id res chain seq x y z
N GLN A 1 -51.98 -22.59 -4.92
CA GLN A 1 -52.53 -21.99 -3.68
C GLN A 1 -51.95 -20.59 -3.54
N ARG A 2 -52.79 -19.56 -3.48
CA ARG A 2 -52.34 -18.17 -3.26
C ARG A 2 -52.06 -18.01 -1.76
N LEU A 3 -50.81 -17.72 -1.41
CA LEU A 3 -50.38 -17.35 -0.06
C LEU A 3 -50.92 -15.94 0.24
N PHE A 4 -52.15 -15.85 0.73
CA PHE A 4 -52.64 -14.65 1.39
C PHE A 4 -52.32 -14.78 2.88
N SER A 5 -51.49 -13.90 3.42
CA SER A 5 -51.32 -13.78 4.88
C SER A 5 -52.62 -13.28 5.49
N SER A 6 -53.19 -13.98 6.46
CA SER A 6 -54.39 -13.50 7.16
C SER A 6 -54.03 -12.35 8.11
N ILE A 7 -54.96 -11.42 8.32
CA ILE A 7 -54.81 -10.30 9.27
C ILE A 7 -54.72 -10.78 10.72
N THR A 8 -55.13 -12.02 11.00
CA THR A 8 -55.29 -12.57 12.34
C THR A 8 -54.05 -13.28 12.87
N THR A 9 -53.08 -13.61 12.02
CA THR A 9 -51.94 -14.46 12.43
C THR A 9 -50.62 -13.85 11.96
N PRO A 10 -49.78 -13.32 12.87
CA PRO A 10 -48.48 -12.81 12.49
C PRO A 10 -47.58 -13.98 12.07
N VAL A 11 -47.15 -13.98 10.81
CA VAL A 11 -46.27 -15.01 10.23
C VAL A 11 -44.79 -14.61 10.23
N TYR A 12 -44.50 -13.33 10.48
CA TYR A 12 -43.16 -12.77 10.54
C TYR A 12 -43.14 -11.54 11.45
N GLY A 13 -42.08 -11.41 12.24
CA GLY A 13 -41.80 -10.22 13.03
C GLY A 13 -40.36 -9.80 12.85
N LEU A 14 -40.12 -8.52 12.59
CA LEU A 14 -38.77 -7.97 12.33
C LEU A 14 -37.78 -8.24 13.46
N LEU A 15 -38.28 -8.39 14.70
CA LEU A 15 -37.47 -8.61 15.90
C LEU A 15 -37.39 -10.09 16.29
N GLN A 16 -38.12 -10.95 15.59
CA GLN A 16 -38.15 -12.39 15.83
C GLN A 16 -37.25 -13.07 14.78
N VAL A 17 -35.96 -13.12 15.09
CA VAL A 17 -34.96 -13.78 14.24
C VAL A 17 -34.99 -15.28 14.54
N ASN A 18 -35.57 -16.04 13.61
CA ASN A 18 -35.68 -17.50 13.72
C ASN A 18 -34.50 -18.26 13.07
N SER A 19 -33.56 -17.52 12.47
CA SER A 19 -32.34 -18.08 11.86
C SER A 19 -31.22 -18.16 12.91
N PRO A 20 -30.42 -19.23 12.93
CA PRO A 20 -29.26 -19.31 13.81
C PRO A 20 -28.17 -18.31 13.40
N SER A 21 -27.43 -17.79 14.38
CA SER A 21 -26.20 -17.03 14.14
C SER A 21 -25.10 -17.93 13.60
N SER A 22 -24.26 -17.41 12.71
CA SER A 22 -23.06 -18.09 12.22
C SER A 22 -21.90 -17.10 12.29
N GLU A 23 -20.87 -17.45 13.04
CA GLU A 23 -19.64 -16.67 13.13
C GLU A 23 -18.63 -17.23 12.14
N PRO A 24 -18.10 -16.43 11.21
CA PRO A 24 -17.14 -16.93 10.26
C PRO A 24 -15.80 -17.23 10.93
N LEU A 25 -15.30 -18.44 10.72
CA LEU A 25 -13.97 -18.85 11.17
C LEU A 25 -13.01 -18.87 9.97
N MET A 26 -11.83 -18.29 10.15
CA MET A 26 -10.74 -18.30 9.16
C MET A 26 -9.67 -19.27 9.65
N THR A 27 -9.67 -20.50 9.14
CA THR A 27 -8.74 -21.56 9.58
C THR A 27 -7.58 -21.69 8.60
N PRO A 28 -6.31 -21.66 9.07
CA PRO A 28 -5.16 -21.93 8.21
C PRO A 28 -5.28 -23.27 7.50
N VAL A 29 -4.96 -23.27 6.21
CA VAL A 29 -4.93 -24.46 5.36
C VAL A 29 -3.65 -24.50 4.54
N GLY A 30 -3.18 -25.72 4.29
CA GLY A 30 -1.85 -25.92 3.74
C GLY A 30 -0.77 -25.78 4.82
N GLY A 31 0.47 -26.01 4.40
CA GLY A 31 1.65 -25.80 5.23
C GLY A 31 2.22 -24.38 5.07
N LYS A 32 3.42 -24.17 5.60
CA LYS A 32 4.20 -22.97 5.29
C LYS A 32 4.52 -22.92 3.80
N LEU A 33 4.45 -21.72 3.23
CA LEU A 33 4.83 -21.46 1.85
C LEU A 33 6.33 -21.19 1.76
N SER A 34 6.96 -21.67 0.69
CA SER A 34 8.37 -21.42 0.40
C SER A 34 8.49 -20.19 -0.49
N TRP A 35 9.07 -19.11 0.04
CA TRP A 35 9.12 -17.82 -0.65
C TRP A 35 10.46 -17.56 -1.31
N GLN A 36 10.41 -16.79 -2.39
CA GLN A 36 11.56 -16.12 -2.98
C GLN A 36 11.26 -14.61 -3.01
N SER A 37 12.30 -13.77 -3.00
CA SER A 37 12.16 -12.31 -2.96
C SER A 37 13.03 -11.59 -3.98
N TYR A 38 12.57 -10.45 -4.46
CA TYR A 38 13.32 -9.51 -5.29
C TYR A 38 12.98 -8.09 -4.83
N THR A 39 13.98 -7.30 -4.46
CA THR A 39 13.77 -5.92 -3.97
C THR A 39 14.01 -4.92 -5.10
N ASP A 40 13.02 -4.08 -5.37
CA ASP A 40 13.16 -2.99 -6.33
C ASP A 40 14.15 -1.94 -5.82
N GLU A 41 14.99 -1.46 -6.72
CA GLU A 41 15.90 -0.35 -6.46
C GLU A 41 15.17 0.99 -6.68
N THR A 42 15.59 2.02 -5.94
CA THR A 42 15.13 3.38 -6.22
C THR A 42 15.61 3.82 -7.61
N PRO A 43 14.75 4.39 -8.46
CA PRO A 43 15.13 4.79 -9.80
C PRO A 43 16.14 5.94 -9.79
N SER A 44 16.93 6.05 -10.86
CA SER A 44 17.85 7.17 -11.08
C SER A 44 17.20 8.23 -11.96
N ALA A 45 17.58 9.49 -11.77
CA ALA A 45 17.16 10.59 -12.64
C ALA A 45 17.73 10.50 -14.08
N ASP A 46 18.63 9.53 -14.32
CA ASP A 46 19.29 9.28 -15.61
C ASP A 46 18.72 8.04 -16.33
N ASP A 47 17.67 7.41 -15.79
CA ASP A 47 17.02 6.25 -16.42
C ASP A 47 16.40 6.64 -17.78
N SER A 48 16.30 5.70 -18.73
CA SER A 48 15.87 5.98 -20.11
C SER A 48 14.39 6.31 -20.28
N ASP A 49 13.57 6.06 -19.27
CA ASP A 49 12.10 6.14 -19.25
C ASP A 49 11.59 7.22 -18.28
N VAL A 50 12.33 8.33 -18.15
CA VAL A 50 11.99 9.42 -17.24
C VAL A 50 11.47 10.66 -17.95
N LEU A 51 10.56 11.37 -17.29
CA LEU A 51 10.06 12.68 -17.72
C LEU A 51 10.73 13.78 -16.89
N VAL A 52 11.32 14.80 -17.54
CA VAL A 52 11.97 15.92 -16.83
C VAL A 52 11.12 17.17 -16.97
N MET A 53 10.82 17.82 -15.85
CA MET A 53 10.07 19.08 -15.81
C MET A 53 10.72 20.08 -14.85
N ASN A 54 10.46 21.37 -15.06
CA ASN A 54 10.73 22.40 -14.07
C ASN A 54 9.52 22.52 -13.14
N GLY A 55 9.72 22.26 -11.85
CA GLY A 55 8.68 22.28 -10.84
C GLY A 55 7.89 20.98 -10.68
N LEU A 56 6.92 21.02 -9.76
CA LEU A 56 6.12 19.88 -9.33
C LEU A 56 4.85 19.71 -10.18
N TRP A 57 4.54 18.46 -10.54
CA TRP A 57 3.38 18.08 -11.33
C TRP A 57 2.46 17.13 -10.54
N GLU A 58 1.16 17.27 -10.78
CA GLU A 58 0.11 16.49 -10.12
C GLU A 58 0.16 15.02 -10.59
N GLN A 59 -0.03 14.08 -9.66
CA GLN A 59 0.20 12.66 -9.91
C GLN A 59 -0.72 12.08 -10.96
N LEU A 60 -2.04 12.31 -10.87
CA LEU A 60 -3.02 11.76 -11.81
C LEU A 60 -2.79 12.27 -13.24
N ASN A 61 -2.33 13.50 -13.40
CA ASN A 61 -1.96 14.08 -14.69
C ASN A 61 -0.75 13.38 -15.32
N VAL A 62 0.23 12.95 -14.51
CA VAL A 62 1.42 12.24 -15.00
C VAL A 62 1.14 10.74 -15.21
N THR A 63 0.55 10.07 -14.23
CA THR A 63 0.34 8.61 -14.28
C THR A 63 -0.83 8.21 -15.15
N ARG A 64 -1.81 9.09 -15.37
CA ARG A 64 -3.10 8.76 -16.01
C ARG A 64 -3.77 7.54 -15.35
N ASP A 65 -3.57 7.36 -14.05
CA ASP A 65 -4.05 6.23 -13.26
C ASP A 65 -3.58 4.85 -13.79
N SER A 66 -2.47 4.81 -14.54
CA SER A 66 -1.89 3.54 -15.04
C SER A 66 -1.13 2.76 -13.98
N SER A 67 -0.73 3.43 -12.89
CA SER A 67 -0.13 2.84 -11.69
C SER A 67 -0.44 3.73 -10.48
N ASP A 68 -0.52 3.11 -9.30
CA ASP A 68 -0.62 3.81 -8.02
C ASP A 68 0.64 4.62 -7.70
N TYR A 69 1.75 4.30 -8.34
CA TYR A 69 3.08 4.75 -7.96
C TYR A 69 3.60 5.84 -8.90
N LEU A 70 4.07 6.95 -8.33
CA LEU A 70 4.81 7.98 -9.05
C LEU A 70 6.05 8.40 -8.28
N TRP A 71 7.20 8.27 -8.92
CA TRP A 71 8.46 8.78 -8.40
C TRP A 71 8.63 10.26 -8.77
N TYR A 72 8.96 11.08 -7.77
CA TYR A 72 9.45 12.45 -7.92
C TYR A 72 10.93 12.46 -7.50
N LEU A 73 11.83 12.69 -8.45
CA LEU A 73 13.26 12.58 -8.28
C LEU A 73 13.92 13.95 -8.46
N THR A 74 14.85 14.28 -7.57
CA THR A 74 15.66 15.48 -7.73
C THR A 74 17.01 15.35 -7.04
N ASP A 75 17.96 16.17 -7.47
CA ASP A 75 19.29 16.22 -6.90
C ASP A 75 19.46 17.48 -6.05
N VAL A 76 20.09 17.32 -4.89
CA VAL A 76 20.45 18.42 -4.00
C VAL A 76 21.96 18.44 -3.82
N ASN A 77 22.60 19.48 -4.36
CA ASN A 77 24.01 19.70 -4.17
C ASN A 77 24.27 20.42 -2.83
N ILE A 78 25.15 19.84 -2.02
CA ILE A 78 25.55 20.33 -0.70
C ILE A 78 27.01 20.76 -0.78
N ALA A 79 27.28 22.02 -0.44
CA ALA A 79 28.65 22.53 -0.44
C ALA A 79 29.49 21.86 0.65
N SER A 80 30.77 21.61 0.38
CA SER A 80 31.68 20.94 1.33
C SER A 80 31.94 21.75 2.61
N ASN A 81 31.63 23.04 2.61
CA ASN A 81 31.74 23.94 3.75
C ASN A 81 30.43 24.12 4.55
N GLU A 82 29.39 23.34 4.26
CA GLU A 82 28.12 23.38 5.00
C GLU A 82 28.32 23.14 6.50
N GLY A 83 27.70 23.99 7.32
CA GLY A 83 27.89 24.00 8.77
C GLY A 83 27.45 22.69 9.42
N PHE A 84 26.37 22.09 8.92
CA PHE A 84 25.84 20.83 9.43
C PHE A 84 26.80 19.65 9.28
N LEU A 85 27.65 19.66 8.24
CA LEU A 85 28.67 18.62 8.02
C LEU A 85 29.73 18.62 9.13
N LYS A 86 29.95 19.77 9.79
CA LYS A 86 30.90 19.93 10.90
C LYS A 86 30.26 19.71 12.27
N SER A 87 29.01 20.16 12.44
CA SER A 87 28.30 20.08 13.72
C SER A 87 27.62 18.72 13.95
N GLY A 88 27.40 17.93 12.90
CA GLY A 88 26.62 16.69 12.95
C GLY A 88 25.11 16.90 13.10
N GLN A 89 24.61 18.14 12.95
CA GLN A 89 23.19 18.46 13.01
C GLN A 89 22.53 18.34 11.64
N ASP A 90 21.98 17.17 11.34
CA ASP A 90 21.31 16.90 10.06
C ASP A 90 20.24 17.97 9.71
N PRO A 91 20.19 18.46 8.46
CA PRO A 91 19.22 19.47 8.05
C PRO A 91 17.78 18.93 8.05
N LEU A 92 16.83 19.82 8.33
CA LEU A 92 15.40 19.49 8.39
C LEU A 92 14.80 19.53 6.98
N PHE A 93 14.38 18.38 6.48
CA PHE A 93 13.71 18.24 5.19
C PHE A 93 12.20 18.13 5.37
N THR A 94 11.44 18.94 4.64
CA THR A 94 9.97 18.97 4.68
C THR A 94 9.38 18.82 3.28
N VAL A 95 8.42 17.91 3.13
CA VAL A 95 7.71 17.62 1.87
C VAL A 95 6.21 17.65 2.15
N MET A 96 5.47 18.47 1.40
CA MET A 96 4.02 18.47 1.41
C MET A 96 3.46 17.78 0.17
N SER A 97 2.46 16.92 0.36
CA SER A 97 1.78 16.16 -0.69
C SER A 97 0.27 16.26 -0.54
N ALA A 98 -0.44 16.21 -1.66
CA ALA A 98 -1.90 16.14 -1.68
C ALA A 98 -2.43 14.73 -1.29
N GLY A 99 -1.55 13.73 -1.19
CA GLY A 99 -1.90 12.37 -0.78
C GLY A 99 -1.44 11.31 -1.78
N HIS A 100 -1.64 10.02 -1.50
CA HIS A 100 -2.30 9.44 -0.31
C HIS A 100 -1.31 8.82 0.69
N ALA A 101 -0.19 8.30 0.19
CA ALA A 101 0.99 7.96 0.98
C ALA A 101 2.26 8.47 0.30
N LEU A 102 3.31 8.66 1.10
CA LEU A 102 4.59 9.20 0.65
C LEU A 102 5.72 8.47 1.36
N HIS A 103 6.64 7.92 0.57
CA HIS A 103 7.94 7.47 1.05
C HIS A 103 9.03 8.43 0.60
N VAL A 104 9.93 8.77 1.53
CA VAL A 104 11.06 9.66 1.28
C VAL A 104 12.34 8.83 1.32
N PHE A 105 13.05 8.76 0.20
CA PHE A 105 14.35 8.13 0.09
C PHE A 105 15.43 9.18 -0.09
N ILE A 106 16.52 9.04 0.68
CA ILE A 106 17.69 9.91 0.62
C ILE A 106 18.88 9.02 0.26
N ASN A 107 19.51 9.30 -0.88
CA ASN A 107 20.63 8.51 -1.41
C ASN A 107 20.32 7.00 -1.50
N GLY A 108 19.09 6.65 -1.90
CA GLY A 108 18.61 5.28 -2.05
C GLY A 108 18.15 4.60 -0.76
N GLN A 109 18.27 5.25 0.40
CA GLN A 109 17.84 4.70 1.69
C GLN A 109 16.53 5.32 2.14
N LEU A 110 15.60 4.50 2.63
CA LEU A 110 14.33 4.98 3.17
C LEU A 110 14.57 5.83 4.43
N SER A 111 14.19 7.09 4.35
CA SER A 111 14.27 8.07 5.44
C SER A 111 12.97 8.15 6.23
N GLY A 112 11.83 7.78 5.63
CA GLY A 112 10.58 7.60 6.34
C GLY A 112 9.36 7.58 5.44
N THR A 113 8.22 7.29 6.06
CA THR A 113 6.93 7.09 5.42
C THR A 113 5.86 7.89 6.16
N VAL A 114 4.98 8.56 5.42
CA VAL A 114 3.76 9.20 5.95
C VAL A 114 2.56 8.83 5.07
N TYR A 115 1.38 8.73 5.66
CA TYR A 115 0.15 8.37 4.94
C TYR A 115 -1.06 9.05 5.57
N GLY A 116 -2.10 9.25 4.76
CA GLY A 116 -3.31 9.99 5.10
C GLY A 116 -4.46 9.05 5.43
N SER A 117 -5.62 9.64 5.71
CA SER A 117 -6.88 8.94 5.84
C SER A 117 -7.84 9.32 4.72
N LEU A 118 -8.97 8.63 4.61
CA LEU A 118 -10.03 8.94 3.65
C LEU A 118 -10.45 10.43 3.72
N ASP A 119 -10.65 10.95 4.94
CA ASP A 119 -11.11 12.33 5.15
C ASP A 119 -9.98 13.36 5.01
N ASN A 120 -8.74 12.96 5.30
CA ASN A 120 -7.56 13.84 5.28
C ASN A 120 -6.42 13.17 4.52
N PRO A 121 -6.46 13.17 3.18
CA PRO A 121 -5.45 12.50 2.35
C PRO A 121 -4.13 13.28 2.29
N LYS A 122 -4.14 14.58 2.57
CA LYS A 122 -2.97 15.48 2.51
C LYS A 122 -1.92 15.11 3.54
N LEU A 123 -0.65 15.23 3.16
CA LEU A 123 0.49 14.76 3.94
C LEU A 123 1.53 15.85 4.13
N THR A 124 2.22 15.80 5.27
CA THR A 124 3.48 16.50 5.49
C THR A 124 4.48 15.53 6.07
N TYR A 125 5.57 15.26 5.34
CA TYR A 125 6.77 14.65 5.91
C TYR A 125 7.67 15.77 6.43
N SER A 126 8.16 15.65 7.66
CA SER A 126 9.15 16.59 8.22
C SER A 126 10.09 15.86 9.16
N SER A 127 11.36 15.72 8.75
CA SER A 127 12.39 15.03 9.53
C SER A 127 13.77 15.54 9.19
N ASN A 128 14.71 15.41 10.12
CA ASN A 128 16.12 15.60 9.83
C ASN A 128 16.61 14.47 8.92
N VAL A 129 17.41 14.81 7.89
CA VAL A 129 17.88 13.86 6.88
C VAL A 129 19.39 13.90 6.74
N LYS A 130 20.01 12.73 6.60
CA LYS A 130 21.46 12.61 6.43
C LYS A 130 21.86 12.95 5.01
N LEU A 131 22.52 14.10 4.83
CA LEU A 131 23.11 14.52 3.56
C LEU A 131 24.63 14.49 3.63
N ARG A 132 25.27 14.24 2.50
CA ARG A 132 26.73 14.29 2.34
C ARG A 132 27.15 15.47 1.49
N ALA A 133 28.42 15.86 1.56
CA ALA A 133 28.98 16.84 0.62
C ALA A 133 28.84 16.36 -0.83
N GLY A 134 28.57 17.29 -1.75
CA GLY A 134 28.29 17.01 -3.15
C GLY A 134 26.82 16.68 -3.42
N VAL A 135 26.58 15.85 -4.44
CA VAL A 135 25.24 15.52 -4.91
C VAL A 135 24.56 14.49 -4.01
N ASN A 136 23.36 14.83 -3.55
CA ASN A 136 22.46 13.94 -2.84
C ASN A 136 21.22 13.67 -3.69
N LYS A 137 20.89 12.40 -3.87
CA LYS A 137 19.68 11.99 -4.60
C LYS A 137 18.49 11.98 -3.64
N ILE A 138 17.46 12.75 -3.94
CA ILE A 138 16.17 12.71 -3.23
C ILE A 138 15.17 12.02 -4.14
N SER A 139 14.65 10.88 -3.69
CA SER A 139 13.63 10.12 -4.41
C SER A 139 12.38 10.03 -3.55
N LEU A 140 11.28 10.62 -4.01
CA LEU A 140 10.00 10.60 -3.32
C LEU A 140 9.08 9.64 -4.07
N LEU A 141 8.61 8.60 -3.40
CA LEU A 141 7.59 7.71 -3.94
C LEU A 141 6.22 8.16 -3.43
N SER A 142 5.44 8.75 -4.33
CA SER A 142 4.06 9.13 -4.08
C SER A 142 3.14 7.99 -4.47
N VAL A 143 2.14 7.71 -3.63
CA VAL A 143 1.25 6.56 -3.79
C VAL A 143 -0.22 7.01 -3.73
N ALA A 144 -0.99 6.65 -4.75
CA ALA A 144 -2.45 6.78 -4.74
C ALA A 144 -3.07 5.50 -4.15
N VAL A 145 -4.18 5.62 -3.40
CA VAL A 145 -4.87 4.45 -2.82
C VAL A 145 -6.35 4.52 -3.21
N GLY A 146 -6.58 4.42 -4.52
CA GLY A 146 -7.85 4.80 -5.13
C GLY A 146 -7.99 6.32 -5.29
N LEU A 147 -8.93 6.72 -6.16
CA LEU A 147 -9.26 8.12 -6.42
C LEU A 147 -10.57 8.50 -5.70
N ALA A 148 -10.74 9.79 -5.45
CA ALA A 148 -11.97 10.32 -4.86
C ALA A 148 -13.19 9.97 -5.72
N ASN A 149 -14.29 9.57 -5.07
CA ASN A 149 -15.50 9.08 -5.73
C ASN A 149 -16.78 9.74 -5.23
N VAL A 150 -16.68 10.71 -4.32
CA VAL A 150 -17.82 11.46 -3.76
C VAL A 150 -17.36 12.86 -3.30
N GLY A 151 -18.19 13.87 -3.53
CA GLY A 151 -17.91 15.26 -3.22
C GLY A 151 -18.35 16.20 -4.33
N VAL A 152 -18.48 17.50 -4.05
CA VAL A 152 -18.66 18.50 -5.11
C VAL A 152 -17.29 18.76 -5.73
N HIS A 153 -17.18 18.63 -7.05
CA HIS A 153 -15.94 18.80 -7.80
C HIS A 153 -14.78 17.89 -7.37
N PHE A 154 -15.05 16.66 -6.92
CA PHE A 154 -14.01 15.73 -6.49
C PHE A 154 -13.02 15.37 -7.61
N GLU A 155 -13.45 15.51 -8.88
CA GLU A 155 -12.59 15.35 -10.07
C GLU A 155 -11.46 16.38 -10.16
N THR A 156 -11.53 17.47 -9.40
CA THR A 156 -10.52 18.54 -9.36
C THR A 156 -9.54 18.40 -8.20
N TRP A 157 -9.72 17.41 -7.32
CA TRP A 157 -8.86 17.23 -6.15
C TRP A 157 -7.53 16.60 -6.56
N ASN A 158 -6.44 17.26 -6.19
CA ASN A 158 -5.10 16.84 -6.56
C ASN A 158 -4.63 15.61 -5.79
N THR A 159 -3.73 14.83 -6.41
CA THR A 159 -2.97 13.76 -5.79
C THR A 159 -1.46 14.01 -5.97
N GLY A 160 -0.66 13.52 -5.03
CA GLY A 160 0.80 13.53 -5.10
C GLY A 160 1.50 14.82 -4.68
N VAL A 161 2.80 14.87 -4.92
CA VAL A 161 3.71 15.87 -4.33
C VAL A 161 3.64 17.18 -5.11
N LEU A 162 2.85 18.13 -4.60
CA LEU A 162 2.74 19.49 -5.14
C LEU A 162 3.44 20.55 -4.28
N GLY A 163 4.10 20.11 -3.22
CA GLY A 163 4.89 20.96 -2.35
C GLY A 163 4.05 21.84 -1.43
N PRO A 164 4.69 22.80 -0.73
CA PRO A 164 6.11 23.14 -0.81
C PRO A 164 7.07 22.02 -0.37
N ILE A 165 8.29 22.05 -0.91
CA ILE A 165 9.40 21.18 -0.51
C ILE A 165 10.57 22.05 -0.04
N THR A 166 10.99 21.89 1.20
CA THR A 166 12.02 22.77 1.81
C THR A 166 13.10 21.98 2.54
N LEU A 167 14.31 22.52 2.52
CA LEU A 167 15.47 22.02 3.26
C LEU A 167 16.03 23.14 4.13
N LYS A 168 15.84 23.04 5.44
CA LYS A 168 16.24 24.05 6.43
C LYS A 168 17.50 23.60 7.18
N GLY A 169 18.34 24.56 7.55
CA GLY A 169 19.56 24.30 8.31
C GLY A 169 20.83 24.26 7.46
N LEU A 170 20.76 24.83 6.26
CA LEU A 170 21.92 25.10 5.43
C LEU A 170 22.56 26.45 5.83
N ASN A 171 23.80 26.67 5.43
CA ASN A 171 24.49 27.96 5.62
C ASN A 171 23.71 29.13 4.98
N GLU A 172 23.04 28.87 3.85
CA GLU A 172 22.15 29.81 3.15
C GLU A 172 20.76 29.96 3.81
N GLY A 173 20.52 29.28 4.92
CA GLY A 173 19.24 29.29 5.65
C GLY A 173 18.34 28.13 5.23
N THR A 174 17.31 28.43 4.44
CA THR A 174 16.32 27.45 3.95
C THR A 174 16.27 27.49 2.44
N ARG A 175 16.48 26.32 1.82
CA ARG A 175 16.35 26.15 0.37
C ARG A 175 14.95 25.63 0.04
N ASP A 176 14.28 26.28 -0.91
CA ASP A 176 13.02 25.79 -1.49
C ASP A 176 13.32 25.01 -2.76
N LEU A 177 12.96 23.73 -2.78
CA LEU A 177 13.19 22.81 -3.90
C LEU A 177 11.98 22.72 -4.85
N THR A 178 10.89 23.43 -4.56
CA THR A 178 9.61 23.31 -5.27
C THR A 178 9.73 23.66 -6.76
N LYS A 179 10.56 24.65 -7.10
CA LYS A 179 10.71 25.17 -8.47
C LYS A 179 11.91 24.61 -9.23
N GLN A 180 12.67 23.69 -8.64
CA GLN A 180 13.86 23.13 -9.30
C GLN A 180 13.49 22.08 -10.35
N ARG A 181 14.51 21.51 -11.00
CA ARG A 181 14.33 20.42 -11.95
C ARG A 181 13.89 19.14 -11.22
N TRP A 182 12.74 18.60 -11.61
CA TRP A 182 12.21 17.33 -11.13
C TRP A 182 12.15 16.33 -12.27
N THR A 183 12.49 15.09 -11.94
CA THR A 183 12.45 13.95 -12.86
C THR A 183 11.41 12.96 -12.36
N TYR A 184 10.59 12.42 -13.25
CA TYR A 184 9.44 11.59 -12.91
C TYR A 184 9.58 10.21 -13.53
N LYS A 185 9.17 9.18 -12.78
CA LYS A 185 9.04 7.81 -13.28
C LYS A 185 7.70 7.24 -12.82
N VAL A 186 6.87 6.84 -13.78
CA VAL A 186 5.56 6.23 -13.53
C VAL A 186 5.78 4.75 -13.20
N GLY A 187 5.14 4.29 -12.13
CA GLY A 187 5.16 2.89 -11.73
C GLY A 187 6.47 2.41 -11.10
N LEU A 188 6.51 1.10 -10.88
CA LEU A 188 7.62 0.36 -10.30
C LEU A 188 8.36 -0.43 -11.37
N LYS A 189 9.63 -0.74 -11.11
CA LYS A 189 10.43 -1.58 -12.03
C LYS A 189 9.82 -2.97 -12.16
N GLY A 190 9.33 -3.55 -11.07
CA GLY A 190 8.63 -4.84 -11.13
C GLY A 190 7.28 -4.81 -11.87
N GLU A 191 6.60 -3.67 -11.93
CA GLU A 191 5.40 -3.49 -12.78
C GLU A 191 5.80 -3.49 -14.26
N ALA A 192 6.83 -2.71 -14.63
CA ALA A 192 7.35 -2.66 -16.00
C ALA A 192 7.85 -4.03 -16.49
N GLN A 193 8.41 -4.83 -15.59
CA GLN A 193 8.84 -6.21 -15.88
C GLN A 193 7.72 -7.25 -15.74
N SER A 194 6.51 -6.84 -15.35
CA SER A 194 5.35 -7.71 -15.16
C SER A 194 5.66 -8.91 -14.25
N LEU A 195 6.35 -8.67 -13.12
CA LEU A 195 6.79 -9.74 -12.19
C LEU A 195 5.65 -10.56 -11.59
N HIS A 196 4.43 -10.03 -11.64
CA HIS A 196 3.20 -10.74 -11.25
C HIS A 196 2.79 -11.86 -12.22
N THR A 197 3.39 -11.94 -13.40
CA THR A 197 3.15 -12.98 -14.40
C THR A 197 4.22 -14.07 -14.37
N VAL A 198 3.90 -15.27 -14.85
CA VAL A 198 4.88 -16.37 -14.97
C VAL A 198 6.08 -15.96 -15.84
N THR A 199 5.83 -15.33 -16.98
CA THR A 199 6.88 -14.92 -17.93
C THR A 199 7.75 -13.79 -17.36
N GLY A 200 7.14 -12.74 -16.80
CA GLY A 200 7.87 -11.62 -16.21
C GLY A 200 8.65 -12.03 -14.96
N SER A 201 8.10 -12.95 -14.16
CA SER A 201 8.81 -13.50 -13.00
C SER A 201 10.15 -14.17 -13.34
N ALA A 202 10.35 -14.64 -14.57
CA ALA A 202 11.62 -15.22 -15.01
C ALA A 202 12.70 -14.19 -15.39
N SER A 203 12.38 -12.88 -15.41
CA SER A 203 13.29 -11.84 -15.89
C SER A 203 14.24 -11.27 -14.84
N VAL A 204 14.17 -11.76 -13.59
CA VAL A 204 14.99 -11.28 -12.47
C VAL A 204 15.53 -12.44 -11.65
N GLU A 205 16.65 -12.19 -10.98
CA GLU A 205 17.26 -13.13 -10.04
C GLU A 205 16.55 -13.02 -8.68
N TRP A 206 15.85 -14.10 -8.30
CA TRP A 206 15.12 -14.14 -7.03
C TRP A 206 16.01 -14.69 -5.92
N ALA A 207 16.05 -13.99 -4.80
CA ALA A 207 16.73 -14.44 -3.59
C ALA A 207 15.86 -15.44 -2.81
N GLU A 208 16.49 -16.44 -2.19
CA GLU A 208 15.83 -17.48 -1.42
C GLU A 208 16.65 -17.89 -0.19
N GLY A 209 16.06 -18.73 0.67
CA GLY A 209 16.74 -19.23 1.87
C GLY A 209 17.17 -18.10 2.81
N SER A 210 18.45 -18.07 3.18
CA SER A 210 19.01 -17.05 4.08
C SER A 210 19.09 -15.64 3.47
N LEU A 211 18.97 -15.52 2.14
CA LEU A 211 18.98 -14.24 1.42
C LEU A 211 17.57 -13.68 1.22
N LEU A 212 16.53 -14.38 1.67
CA LEU A 212 15.15 -13.92 1.59
C LEU A 212 15.03 -12.57 2.31
N ALA A 213 14.52 -11.57 1.60
CA ALA A 213 14.26 -10.27 2.16
C ALA A 213 13.24 -10.39 3.31
N ASN A 214 13.48 -9.62 4.37
CA ASN A 214 12.59 -9.57 5.53
C ASN A 214 12.46 -8.14 6.00
N LYS A 215 11.22 -7.65 6.12
CA LYS A 215 10.91 -6.26 6.49
C LYS A 215 11.65 -5.21 5.64
N GLN A 216 11.94 -5.55 4.39
CA GLN A 216 12.49 -4.63 3.41
C GLN A 216 11.35 -3.98 2.62
N PRO A 217 11.36 -2.65 2.43
CA PRO A 217 10.38 -1.97 1.59
C PRO A 217 10.59 -2.33 0.12
N LEU A 218 9.60 -2.03 -0.71
CA LEU A 218 9.64 -2.21 -2.18
C LEU A 218 10.09 -3.61 -2.61
N THR A 219 9.58 -4.64 -1.94
CA THR A 219 10.01 -6.02 -2.15
C THR A 219 8.91 -6.85 -2.77
N TRP A 220 9.21 -7.48 -3.90
CA TRP A 220 8.40 -8.50 -4.53
C TRP A 220 8.69 -9.85 -3.88
N TYR A 221 7.64 -10.58 -3.53
CA TYR A 221 7.70 -11.96 -3.07
C TYR A 221 6.93 -12.85 -4.04
N LYS A 222 7.41 -14.07 -4.25
CA LYS A 222 6.66 -15.09 -4.99
C LYS A 222 6.76 -16.46 -4.34
N THR A 223 5.75 -17.27 -4.58
CA THR A 223 5.72 -18.68 -4.20
C THR A 223 4.78 -19.44 -5.13
N THR A 224 4.82 -20.77 -5.07
CA THR A 224 3.91 -21.66 -5.77
C THR A 224 3.17 -22.55 -4.78
N PHE A 225 1.88 -22.78 -4.99
CA PHE A 225 1.07 -23.58 -4.08
C PHE A 225 -0.01 -24.40 -4.80
N ASP A 226 -0.46 -25.48 -4.14
CA ASP A 226 -1.57 -26.30 -4.60
C ASP A 226 -2.90 -25.82 -4.02
N ALA A 227 -3.98 -25.94 -4.78
CA ALA A 227 -5.29 -25.47 -4.34
C ALA A 227 -5.76 -26.25 -3.09
N PRO A 228 -6.17 -25.58 -2.00
CA PRO A 228 -6.69 -26.28 -0.84
C PRO A 228 -7.95 -27.09 -1.21
N PRO A 229 -8.12 -28.32 -0.67
CA PRO A 229 -9.23 -29.19 -1.06
C PRO A 229 -10.61 -28.62 -0.68
N GLY A 230 -11.68 -29.19 -1.20
CA GLY A 230 -13.06 -28.81 -0.88
C GLY A 230 -13.55 -27.54 -1.60
N ASN A 231 -14.71 -27.04 -1.19
CA ASN A 231 -15.42 -25.93 -1.88
C ASN A 231 -15.55 -24.65 -1.03
N ASP A 232 -15.08 -24.66 0.22
CA ASP A 232 -15.21 -23.50 1.13
C ASP A 232 -14.43 -22.29 0.61
N PRO A 233 -14.92 -21.04 0.70
CA PRO A 233 -14.17 -19.87 0.26
C PRO A 233 -12.78 -19.80 0.91
N ILE A 234 -11.80 -19.28 0.17
CA ILE A 234 -10.43 -19.13 0.69
C ILE A 234 -9.98 -17.68 0.67
N ALA A 235 -9.02 -17.36 1.52
CA ALA A 235 -8.36 -16.07 1.54
C ALA A 235 -6.87 -16.23 1.88
N LEU A 236 -6.12 -15.16 1.69
CA LEU A 236 -4.76 -15.00 2.19
C LEU A 236 -4.79 -14.21 3.49
N ASP A 237 -4.23 -14.77 4.55
CA ASP A 237 -3.97 -14.06 5.80
C ASP A 237 -2.69 -13.24 5.64
N MET A 238 -2.84 -11.93 5.50
CA MET A 238 -1.75 -10.98 5.29
C MET A 238 -1.32 -10.30 6.60
N GLY A 239 -1.70 -10.82 7.77
CA GLY A 239 -1.49 -10.14 9.05
C GLY A 239 -0.02 -9.81 9.40
N SER A 240 0.96 -10.44 8.74
CA SER A 240 2.40 -10.18 8.89
C SER A 240 2.99 -9.18 7.89
N MET A 241 2.17 -8.67 6.97
CA MET A 241 2.58 -7.80 5.87
C MET A 241 2.29 -6.33 6.17
N GLY A 242 2.75 -5.44 5.28
CA GLY A 242 2.60 -4.01 5.42
C GLY A 242 1.49 -3.45 4.53
N LYS A 243 1.87 -3.12 3.29
CA LYS A 243 0.99 -2.60 2.24
C LYS A 243 1.49 -3.07 0.88
N GLY A 244 0.61 -3.21 -0.11
CA GLY A 244 0.99 -3.36 -1.51
C GLY A 244 -0.10 -4.04 -2.31
N GLU A 245 0.27 -4.96 -3.19
CA GLU A 245 -0.65 -5.66 -4.09
C GLU A 245 -0.37 -7.16 -4.15
N VAL A 246 -1.41 -7.92 -4.47
CA VAL A 246 -1.33 -9.39 -4.55
C VAL A 246 -1.93 -9.89 -5.85
N TRP A 247 -1.28 -10.88 -6.45
CA TRP A 247 -1.72 -11.57 -7.66
C TRP A 247 -1.71 -13.09 -7.47
N VAL A 248 -2.70 -13.74 -8.05
CA VAL A 248 -2.77 -15.19 -8.18
C VAL A 248 -2.87 -15.54 -9.66
N ASN A 249 -1.93 -16.32 -10.17
CA ASN A 249 -1.87 -16.72 -11.59
C ASN A 249 -1.94 -15.51 -12.55
N GLY A 250 -1.27 -14.41 -12.19
CA GLY A 250 -1.27 -13.15 -12.96
C GLY A 250 -2.52 -12.28 -12.80
N GLN A 251 -3.56 -12.76 -12.09
CA GLN A 251 -4.76 -11.99 -11.81
C GLN A 251 -4.62 -11.24 -10.49
N SER A 252 -4.81 -9.92 -10.49
CA SER A 252 -4.78 -9.13 -9.25
C SER A 252 -5.97 -9.48 -8.37
N ILE A 253 -5.72 -9.85 -7.12
CA ILE A 253 -6.77 -9.98 -6.09
C ILE A 253 -6.97 -8.66 -5.33
N GLY A 254 -6.22 -7.61 -5.69
CA GLY A 254 -6.32 -6.26 -5.15
C GLY A 254 -5.18 -5.86 -4.21
N ARG A 255 -5.31 -4.64 -3.67
CA ARG A 255 -4.38 -4.06 -2.72
C ARG A 255 -4.51 -4.72 -1.35
N HIS A 256 -3.38 -4.93 -0.68
CA HIS A 256 -3.35 -5.21 0.76
C HIS A 256 -2.87 -4.01 1.56
N TRP A 257 -3.47 -3.78 2.73
CA TRP A 257 -2.97 -2.83 3.72
C TRP A 257 -3.27 -3.23 5.17
N PRO A 258 -2.85 -4.43 5.60
CA PRO A 258 -3.02 -4.91 6.97
C PRO A 258 -2.34 -4.04 8.03
N ALA A 259 -1.28 -3.31 7.69
CA ALA A 259 -0.63 -2.37 8.63
C ALA A 259 -1.49 -1.13 8.94
N TYR A 260 -2.51 -0.82 8.14
CA TYR A 260 -3.47 0.22 8.49
C TYR A 260 -4.45 -0.34 9.53
N ILE A 261 -4.17 -0.04 10.80
CA ILE A 261 -4.98 -0.50 11.94
C ILE A 261 -6.31 0.26 12.00
N ALA A 262 -7.40 -0.48 12.16
CA ALA A 262 -8.74 0.08 12.31
C ALA A 262 -8.85 0.89 13.60
N ASN A 263 -9.25 2.15 13.47
CA ASN A 263 -9.55 3.05 14.57
C ASN A 263 -11.02 3.47 14.52
N GLY A 264 -11.65 3.63 15.69
CA GLY A 264 -13.07 3.95 15.79
C GLY A 264 -13.62 3.70 17.18
N ASN A 265 -14.95 3.70 17.30
CA ASN A 265 -15.63 3.40 18.56
C ASN A 265 -16.37 2.06 18.45
N CYS A 266 -15.69 0.98 18.85
CA CYS A 266 -16.22 -0.38 18.77
C CYS A 266 -16.85 -0.83 20.10
N GLY A 267 -18.00 -0.24 20.45
CA GLY A 267 -18.79 -0.61 21.62
C GLY A 267 -19.83 -1.70 21.35
N GLY A 268 -20.44 -2.22 22.42
CA GLY A 268 -21.64 -3.04 22.29
C GLY A 268 -22.78 -2.23 21.68
N CYS A 269 -23.56 -2.85 20.79
CA CYS A 269 -24.68 -2.18 20.13
C CYS A 269 -25.97 -3.01 20.19
N ASN A 270 -27.11 -2.35 19.96
CA ASN A 270 -28.44 -2.95 19.93
C ASN A 270 -29.16 -2.53 18.64
N TYR A 271 -29.99 -3.43 18.10
CA TYR A 271 -30.84 -3.19 16.94
C TYR A 271 -31.83 -2.04 17.17
N ALA A 272 -32.28 -1.81 18.41
CA ALA A 272 -33.29 -0.81 18.73
C ALA A 272 -32.78 0.63 18.53
N GLY A 273 -33.67 1.52 18.09
CA GLY A 273 -33.40 2.95 17.86
C GLY A 273 -32.71 3.24 16.52
N THR A 274 -32.62 4.52 16.17
CA THR A 274 -32.04 4.98 14.90
C THR A 274 -30.63 4.42 14.68
N PHE A 275 -30.38 3.93 13.47
CA PHE A 275 -29.07 3.42 13.07
C PHE A 275 -28.20 4.53 12.48
N SER A 276 -26.89 4.44 12.70
CA SER A 276 -25.87 5.16 11.96
C SER A 276 -24.71 4.22 11.66
N GLU A 277 -23.89 4.55 10.67
CA GLU A 277 -22.72 3.79 10.23
C GLU A 277 -21.67 3.57 11.34
N LYS A 278 -21.71 4.39 12.39
CA LYS A 278 -20.81 4.31 13.56
C LYS A 278 -21.40 3.52 14.73
N LYS A 279 -22.66 3.08 14.67
CA LYS A 279 -23.38 2.49 15.82
C LYS A 279 -22.86 1.11 16.23
N CYS A 280 -22.49 0.28 15.26
CA CYS A 280 -22.13 -1.13 15.46
C CYS A 280 -20.77 -1.48 14.83
N GLN A 281 -19.78 -0.63 15.01
CA GLN A 281 -18.43 -0.89 14.49
C GLN A 281 -17.76 -2.03 15.27
N MET A 282 -16.92 -2.80 14.58
CA MET A 282 -16.19 -3.93 15.16
C MET A 282 -14.72 -3.90 14.71
N TYR A 283 -13.88 -4.74 15.34
CA TYR A 283 -12.47 -4.96 14.98
C TYR A 283 -11.53 -3.75 15.15
N CYS A 284 -11.87 -2.77 15.98
CA CYS A 284 -10.93 -1.71 16.39
C CYS A 284 -9.63 -2.31 16.97
N GLY A 285 -8.49 -1.71 16.64
CA GLY A 285 -7.17 -2.19 17.07
C GLY A 285 -6.66 -3.43 16.32
N LYS A 286 -7.36 -3.88 15.27
CA LYS A 286 -6.92 -4.94 14.36
C LYS A 286 -6.57 -4.35 12.99
N PRO A 287 -5.84 -5.08 12.12
CA PRO A 287 -5.75 -4.73 10.70
C PRO A 287 -7.13 -4.40 10.14
N SER A 288 -7.27 -3.24 9.48
CA SER A 288 -8.54 -2.83 8.84
C SER A 288 -9.06 -3.91 7.88
N GLN A 289 -8.14 -4.57 7.19
CA GLN A 289 -8.39 -5.83 6.51
C GLN A 289 -7.20 -6.78 6.69
N ARG A 290 -7.45 -7.96 7.27
CA ARG A 290 -6.44 -9.01 7.46
C ARG A 290 -6.48 -10.08 6.37
N TRP A 291 -7.69 -10.46 5.93
CA TRP A 291 -7.90 -11.55 5.00
C TRP A 291 -8.29 -11.02 3.61
N TYR A 292 -7.61 -11.51 2.60
CA TYR A 292 -7.75 -11.08 1.21
C TYR A 292 -8.28 -12.24 0.38
N HIS A 293 -9.49 -12.09 -0.15
CA HIS A 293 -10.22 -13.16 -0.81
C HIS A 293 -9.50 -13.63 -2.07
N ILE A 294 -9.36 -14.96 -2.22
CA ILE A 294 -8.87 -15.58 -3.46
C ILE A 294 -10.03 -16.37 -4.08
N PRO A 295 -10.54 -15.96 -5.25
CA PRO A 295 -11.58 -16.71 -5.94
C PRO A 295 -11.11 -18.12 -6.29
N ARG A 296 -11.85 -19.16 -5.88
CA ARG A 296 -11.50 -20.55 -6.20
C ARG A 296 -11.40 -20.82 -7.70
N SER A 297 -12.20 -20.13 -8.50
CA SER A 297 -12.19 -20.23 -9.97
C SER A 297 -10.89 -19.73 -10.60
N TRP A 298 -10.04 -19.01 -9.87
CA TRP A 298 -8.73 -18.56 -10.35
C TRP A 298 -7.62 -19.57 -10.09
N LEU A 299 -7.93 -20.66 -9.39
CA LEU A 299 -6.95 -21.69 -9.03
C LEU A 299 -6.99 -22.87 -9.98
N GLN A 300 -5.79 -23.36 -10.28
CA GLN A 300 -5.53 -24.69 -10.81
C GLN A 300 -5.37 -25.69 -9.65
N PRO A 301 -5.53 -27.01 -9.89
CA PRO A 301 -5.32 -28.02 -8.85
C PRO A 301 -3.94 -27.92 -8.18
N SER A 302 -2.89 -27.62 -8.95
CA SER A 302 -1.51 -27.52 -8.48
C SER A 302 -0.75 -26.41 -9.20
N GLY A 303 0.37 -25.97 -8.61
CA GLY A 303 1.31 -25.06 -9.28
C GLY A 303 0.79 -23.63 -9.49
N ASN A 304 -0.08 -23.15 -8.61
CA ASN A 304 -0.58 -21.77 -8.65
C ASN A 304 0.53 -20.80 -8.26
N LEU A 305 0.76 -19.78 -9.08
CA LEU A 305 1.71 -18.71 -8.77
C LEU A 305 1.03 -17.67 -7.87
N LEU A 306 1.59 -17.42 -6.70
CA LEU A 306 1.24 -16.29 -5.84
C LEU A 306 2.38 -15.27 -5.88
N VAL A 307 2.06 -14.02 -6.24
CA VAL A 307 3.00 -12.90 -6.21
C VAL A 307 2.44 -11.82 -5.29
N VAL A 308 3.31 -11.24 -4.47
CA VAL A 308 2.99 -10.15 -3.55
C VAL A 308 4.02 -9.05 -3.77
N PHE A 309 3.58 -7.84 -4.11
CA PHE A 309 4.42 -6.66 -3.97
C PHE A 309 4.22 -6.08 -2.58
N GLU A 310 5.27 -5.97 -1.78
CA GLU A 310 5.26 -5.41 -0.42
C GLU A 310 5.98 -4.06 -0.41
N GLU A 311 5.19 -2.99 -0.31
CA GLU A 311 5.59 -1.60 -0.35
C GLU A 311 6.34 -1.18 0.92
N TRP A 312 5.88 -1.59 2.11
CA TRP A 312 6.38 -1.07 3.40
C TRP A 312 7.43 -1.96 4.03
N GLY A 313 7.24 -3.28 3.93
CA GLY A 313 8.06 -4.29 4.58
C GLY A 313 7.22 -5.20 5.46
N GLY A 314 7.29 -6.50 5.16
CA GLY A 314 6.57 -7.55 5.87
C GLY A 314 7.43 -8.80 6.04
N ASP A 315 6.89 -9.77 6.76
CA ASP A 315 7.47 -11.11 6.88
C ASP A 315 6.59 -12.12 6.13
N SER A 316 7.06 -12.52 4.94
CA SER A 316 6.34 -13.44 4.06
C SER A 316 6.23 -14.85 4.66
N THR A 317 7.10 -15.24 5.60
CA THR A 317 7.08 -16.58 6.21
C THR A 317 5.85 -16.85 7.09
N TRP A 318 5.10 -15.80 7.42
CA TRP A 318 3.85 -15.82 8.17
C TRP A 318 2.60 -15.58 7.30
N LEU A 319 2.75 -15.67 5.98
CA LEU A 319 1.61 -15.70 5.05
C LEU A 319 1.00 -17.11 4.98
N TYR A 320 -0.32 -17.17 5.16
CA TYR A 320 -1.08 -18.42 5.13
C TYR A 320 -2.32 -18.31 4.25
N LEU A 321 -2.61 -19.38 3.53
CA LEU A 321 -3.95 -19.59 3.01
C LEU A 321 -4.87 -19.97 4.17
N VAL A 322 -6.10 -19.46 4.14
CA VAL A 322 -7.14 -19.77 5.12
C VAL A 322 -8.42 -20.17 4.42
N LYS A 323 -9.17 -21.12 5.00
CA LYS A 323 -10.55 -21.41 4.61
C LYS A 323 -11.52 -20.66 5.52
N ARG A 324 -12.58 -20.14 4.91
CA ARG A 324 -13.71 -19.56 5.62
C ARG A 324 -14.77 -20.65 5.84
N THR A 325 -14.93 -21.07 7.09
CA THR A 325 -15.99 -22.00 7.50
C THR A 325 -17.04 -21.30 8.36
N ARG A 326 -18.19 -21.96 8.54
CA ARG A 326 -19.24 -21.57 9.48
C ARG A 326 -19.10 -22.32 10.79
#